data_AF-A0AAP2FJ05-F1
#
_entry.id   AF-A0AAP2FJ05-F1
#
_cell.length_a   1.000
_cell.length_b   1.000
_cell.length_c   1.000
_cell.angle_alpha   90.00
_cell.angle_beta   90.00
_cell.angle_gamma   90.00
#
_symmetry.space_group_name_H-M   'P 1'
#
loop_
_entity.id
_entity.type
_entity.pdbx_description
1 polymer ?
#
loop_
_entity_poly.entity_id
_entity_poly.type
_entity_poly.pdbx_seq_one_letter_code
_entity_poly.pdbx_strand_id
1 'polypeptide(L)'
;MKRKNKRKRRTMSLAEGVYAACFCFILFIIGFYQSIKIIEEWYFRPDYIVDSADSLFSGILFLGLALLMALIAACTASGTPGERYATLLFLFFIAMGPVWSVSLYVLQYVTIEHYKSPQFGVCISKGGHGTTYMYVRNSRWCQHFGYTIIRPSPDERGSN
;
A
#
# COMPACT_ATOMS: atom_id res chain seq x y z
N MET A 1 -32.32 -27.46 -30.71
CA MET A 1 -31.87 -27.61 -29.30
C MET A 1 -30.39 -27.23 -29.19
N LYS A 2 -30.06 -26.06 -28.62
CA LYS A 2 -28.66 -25.67 -28.34
C LYS A 2 -28.19 -26.40 -27.08
N ARG A 3 -27.34 -27.44 -27.24
CA ARG A 3 -26.62 -28.08 -26.13
C ARG A 3 -25.71 -27.05 -25.48
N LYS A 4 -26.11 -26.49 -24.34
CA LYS A 4 -25.19 -25.74 -23.46
C LYS A 4 -24.16 -26.73 -22.94
N ASN A 5 -22.92 -26.64 -23.43
CA ASN A 5 -21.78 -27.32 -22.83
C ASN A 5 -21.75 -26.95 -21.34
N LYS A 6 -22.16 -27.89 -20.48
CA LYS A 6 -21.93 -27.79 -19.03
C LYS A 6 -20.41 -27.78 -18.85
N ARG A 7 -19.85 -26.58 -18.65
CA ARG A 7 -18.45 -26.38 -18.30
C ARG A 7 -18.19 -27.26 -17.08
N LYS A 8 -17.40 -28.33 -17.23
CA LYS A 8 -17.03 -29.24 -16.13
C LYS A 8 -16.31 -28.37 -15.10
N ARG A 9 -16.94 -28.13 -13.94
CA ARG A 9 -16.33 -27.38 -12.83
C ARG A 9 -15.10 -28.20 -12.41
N ARG A 10 -13.89 -27.72 -12.70
CA ARG A 10 -12.67 -28.31 -12.14
C ARG A 10 -12.77 -28.07 -10.63
N THR A 11 -12.93 -29.15 -9.88
CA THR A 11 -12.85 -29.11 -8.41
C THR A 11 -11.40 -28.82 -8.05
N MET A 12 -11.17 -27.64 -7.50
CA MET A 12 -9.88 -27.23 -6.95
C MET A 12 -9.51 -28.18 -5.81
N SER A 13 -8.25 -28.63 -5.78
CA SER A 13 -7.77 -29.45 -4.67
C SER A 13 -7.79 -28.64 -3.36
N LEU A 14 -7.96 -29.31 -2.21
CA LEU A 14 -7.87 -28.66 -0.89
C LEU A 14 -6.53 -27.92 -0.74
N ALA A 15 -5.44 -28.53 -1.20
CA ALA A 15 -4.10 -27.94 -1.15
C ALA A 15 -4.03 -26.65 -2.00
N GLU A 16 -4.56 -26.66 -3.21
CA GLU A 16 -4.66 -25.46 -4.08
C GLU A 16 -5.49 -24.36 -3.42
N GLY A 17 -6.57 -24.73 -2.71
CA GLY A 17 -7.37 -23.86 -1.83
C GLY A 17 -6.56 -23.14 -0.78
N VAL A 18 -5.79 -23.90 0.00
CA VAL A 18 -4.96 -23.37 1.08
C VAL A 18 -3.87 -22.45 0.52
N TYR A 19 -3.16 -22.86 -0.53
CA TYR A 19 -2.11 -22.03 -1.14
C TYR A 19 -2.67 -20.71 -1.70
N ALA A 20 -3.83 -20.76 -2.37
CA ALA A 20 -4.48 -19.56 -2.88
C ALA A 20 -4.92 -18.61 -1.75
N ALA A 21 -5.47 -19.15 -0.66
CA ALA A 21 -5.86 -18.36 0.51
C ALA A 21 -4.64 -17.72 1.19
N CYS A 22 -3.54 -18.46 1.37
CA CYS A 22 -2.28 -17.93 1.90
C CYS A 22 -1.75 -16.78 1.04
N PHE A 23 -1.77 -16.93 -0.29
CA PHE A 23 -1.35 -15.87 -1.20
C PHE A 23 -2.22 -14.61 -1.06
N CYS A 24 -3.56 -14.76 -1.01
CA CYS A 24 -4.47 -13.63 -0.77
C CYS A 24 -4.17 -12.91 0.55
N PHE A 25 -3.83 -13.67 1.59
CA PHE A 25 -3.50 -13.12 2.90
C PHE A 25 -2.17 -12.35 2.89
N ILE A 26 -1.16 -12.82 2.15
CA ILE A 26 0.10 -12.10 1.96
C ILE A 26 -0.15 -10.74 1.27
N LEU A 27 -0.96 -10.72 0.22
CA LEU A 27 -1.35 -9.47 -0.45
C LEU A 27 -2.06 -8.51 0.52
N PHE A 28 -2.97 -9.04 1.33
CA PHE A 28 -3.63 -8.27 2.38
C PHE A 28 -2.64 -7.63 3.35
N ILE A 29 -1.69 -8.41 3.89
CA ILE A 29 -0.68 -7.92 4.84
C ILE A 29 0.16 -6.81 4.21
N ILE A 30 0.62 -6.99 2.98
CA ILE A 30 1.48 -6.00 2.30
C ILE A 30 0.73 -4.67 2.16
N GLY A 31 -0.49 -4.68 1.63
CA GLY A 31 -1.27 -3.44 1.48
C GLY A 31 -1.69 -2.82 2.82
N PHE A 32 -1.97 -3.64 3.83
CA PHE A 32 -2.30 -3.19 5.18
C PHE A 32 -1.11 -2.51 5.86
N TYR A 33 0.08 -3.11 5.78
CA TYR A 33 1.32 -2.53 6.29
C TYR A 33 1.59 -1.16 5.65
N GLN A 34 1.48 -1.05 4.32
CA GLN A 34 1.65 0.24 3.64
C GLN A 34 0.62 1.27 4.09
N SER A 35 -0.64 0.86 4.29
CA SER A 35 -1.70 1.75 4.77
C SER A 35 -1.40 2.28 6.18
N ILE A 36 -1.01 1.40 7.11
CA ILE A 36 -0.63 1.80 8.47
C ILE A 36 0.53 2.77 8.43
N LYS A 37 1.60 2.43 7.69
CA LYS A 37 2.79 3.27 7.62
C LYS A 37 2.47 4.70 7.19
N ILE A 38 1.65 4.87 6.14
CA ILE A 38 1.26 6.20 5.64
C ILE A 38 0.39 6.95 6.67
N ILE A 39 -0.53 6.25 7.33
CA ILE A 39 -1.39 6.85 8.36
C ILE A 39 -0.56 7.27 9.58
N GLU A 40 0.41 6.46 10.01
CA GLU A 40 1.31 6.77 11.11
C GLU A 40 2.23 7.96 10.77
N GLU A 41 2.79 7.99 9.55
CA GLU A 41 3.59 9.12 9.06
C GLU A 41 2.78 10.41 9.07
N TRP A 42 1.52 10.36 8.62
CA TRP A 42 0.62 11.51 8.67
C TRP A 42 0.23 11.92 10.10
N TYR A 43 -0.09 10.95 10.96
CA TYR A 43 -0.62 11.20 12.30
C TYR A 43 0.47 11.66 13.28
N PHE A 44 1.58 10.93 13.37
CA PHE A 44 2.64 11.21 14.32
C PHE A 44 3.65 12.23 13.81
N ARG A 45 3.66 12.51 12.50
CA ARG A 45 4.59 13.44 11.86
C ARG A 45 6.04 13.19 12.31
N PRO A 46 6.64 12.05 11.90
CA PRO A 46 7.95 11.63 12.35
C PRO A 46 9.04 12.66 12.04
N ASP A 47 10.19 12.53 12.71
CA ASP A 47 11.29 13.48 12.56
C ASP A 47 11.93 13.47 11.16
N TYR A 48 11.62 12.45 10.36
CA TYR A 48 11.95 12.38 8.94
C TYR A 48 10.83 11.74 8.11
N ILE A 49 10.72 12.13 6.84
CA ILE A 49 9.86 11.46 5.86
C ILE A 49 10.62 11.21 4.56
N VAL A 50 10.33 10.08 3.91
CA VAL A 50 10.92 9.67 2.64
C VAL A 50 9.92 9.93 1.51
N ASP A 51 10.37 10.56 0.43
CA ASP A 51 9.55 10.70 -0.78
C ASP A 51 9.55 9.36 -1.53
N SER A 52 8.47 8.58 -1.40
CA SER A 52 8.29 7.32 -2.11
C SER A 52 6.88 7.18 -2.70
N ALA A 53 6.79 6.56 -3.87
CA ALA A 53 5.51 6.27 -4.54
C ALA A 53 4.83 5.00 -4.01
N ASP A 54 5.32 4.47 -2.89
CA ASP A 54 4.87 3.17 -2.35
C ASP A 54 3.41 3.17 -1.89
N SER A 55 2.84 4.36 -1.66
CA SER A 55 1.42 4.53 -1.31
C SER A 55 0.45 4.01 -2.35
N LEU A 56 0.84 3.96 -3.63
CA LEU A 56 0.00 3.39 -4.69
C LEU A 56 -0.29 1.90 -4.46
N PHE A 57 0.60 1.18 -3.78
CA PHE A 57 0.46 -0.24 -3.48
C PHE A 57 -0.46 -0.54 -2.28
N SER A 58 -0.93 0.47 -1.55
CA SER A 58 -1.83 0.28 -0.40
C SER A 58 -3.15 -0.40 -0.78
N GLY A 59 -3.69 -0.13 -1.97
CA GLY A 59 -4.90 -0.78 -2.50
C GLY A 59 -4.77 -2.28 -2.76
N ILE A 60 -3.56 -2.85 -2.73
CA ILE A 60 -3.35 -4.31 -2.84
C ILE A 60 -4.10 -5.06 -1.72
N LEU A 61 -4.35 -4.43 -0.57
CA LEU A 61 -5.10 -5.07 0.50
C LEU A 61 -6.51 -5.47 0.06
N PHE A 62 -7.16 -4.60 -0.73
CA PHE A 62 -8.49 -4.84 -1.27
C PHE A 62 -8.47 -5.88 -2.37
N LEU A 63 -7.39 -5.93 -3.17
CA LEU A 63 -7.19 -7.01 -4.13
C LEU A 63 -7.08 -8.38 -3.43
N GLY A 64 -6.33 -8.45 -2.32
CA GLY A 64 -6.24 -9.65 -1.48
C GLY A 64 -7.62 -10.10 -0.97
N LEU A 65 -8.42 -9.17 -0.43
CA LEU A 65 -9.79 -9.45 0.02
C LEU A 65 -10.72 -9.86 -1.13
N ALA A 66 -10.63 -9.21 -2.29
CA ALA A 66 -11.41 -9.57 -3.46
C ALA A 66 -11.12 -11.01 -3.89
N LEU A 67 -9.84 -11.36 -4.05
CA LEU A 67 -9.43 -12.71 -4.42
C LEU A 67 -9.91 -13.75 -3.40
N LEU A 68 -9.87 -13.43 -2.10
CA LEU A 68 -10.43 -14.29 -1.06
C LEU A 68 -11.94 -14.51 -1.23
N MET A 69 -12.71 -13.45 -1.52
CA MET A 69 -14.14 -13.57 -1.79
C MET A 69 -14.44 -14.38 -3.06
N ALA A 70 -13.60 -14.26 -4.09
CA ALA A 70 -13.71 -15.07 -5.30
C ALA A 70 -13.46 -16.56 -5.02
N LEU A 71 -12.48 -16.88 -4.15
CA LEU A 71 -12.25 -18.26 -3.68
C LEU A 71 -13.47 -18.80 -2.92
N ILE A 72 -14.07 -18.00 -2.03
CA ILE A 72 -15.28 -18.38 -1.28
C ILE A 72 -16.48 -18.58 -2.24
N ALA A 73 -16.65 -17.70 -3.22
CA ALA A 73 -17.70 -17.84 -4.24
C ALA A 73 -17.51 -19.13 -5.07
N ALA A 74 -16.26 -19.51 -5.38
CA ALA A 74 -15.97 -20.74 -6.11
C ALA A 74 -16.30 -22.01 -5.30
N CYS A 75 -16.13 -21.96 -3.98
CA CYS A 75 -16.42 -23.06 -3.05
C CYS A 75 -17.90 -23.17 -2.66
N THR A 76 -18.71 -22.13 -2.90
CA THR A 76 -20.14 -22.14 -2.57
C THR A 76 -20.98 -22.76 -3.69
N ALA A 77 -22.13 -23.34 -3.29
CA ALA A 77 -23.06 -23.94 -4.23
C ALA A 77 -23.71 -22.85 -5.10
N SER A 78 -23.76 -23.11 -6.41
CA SER A 78 -24.28 -22.14 -7.39
C SER A 78 -25.76 -21.84 -7.15
N GLY A 79 -26.14 -20.58 -7.21
CA GLY A 79 -27.51 -20.10 -7.00
C GLY A 79 -27.90 -19.87 -5.54
N THR A 80 -26.99 -20.13 -4.59
CA THR A 80 -27.24 -19.85 -3.18
C THR A 80 -27.09 -18.35 -2.85
N PRO A 81 -27.77 -17.85 -1.80
CA PRO A 81 -27.55 -16.48 -1.32
C PRO A 81 -26.07 -16.20 -1.01
N GLY A 82 -25.34 -17.18 -0.49
CA GLY A 82 -23.92 -17.06 -0.15
C GLY A 82 -23.03 -16.72 -1.35
N GLU A 83 -23.26 -17.36 -2.51
CA GLU A 83 -22.54 -17.03 -3.76
C GLU A 83 -22.81 -15.59 -4.21
N ARG A 84 -24.07 -15.15 -4.10
CA ARG A 84 -24.47 -13.77 -4.47
C ARG A 84 -23.79 -12.74 -3.57
N TYR A 85 -23.79 -12.96 -2.26
CA TYR A 85 -23.10 -12.08 -1.32
C TYR A 85 -21.58 -12.06 -1.56
N ALA A 86 -20.96 -13.21 -1.79
CA ALA A 86 -19.53 -13.28 -2.08
C ALA A 86 -19.17 -12.53 -3.37
N THR A 87 -20.01 -12.63 -4.39
CA THR A 87 -19.84 -11.90 -5.65
C THR A 87 -19.99 -10.39 -5.47
N LEU A 88 -20.97 -9.93 -4.68
CA LEU A 88 -21.15 -8.51 -4.38
C LEU A 88 -19.96 -7.94 -3.60
N LEU A 89 -19.47 -8.67 -2.59
CA LEU A 89 -18.30 -8.28 -1.82
C LEU A 89 -17.02 -8.27 -2.68
N PHE A 90 -16.86 -9.21 -3.61
CA PHE A 90 -15.79 -9.17 -4.60
C PHE A 90 -15.82 -7.87 -5.40
N LEU A 91 -16.96 -7.51 -5.98
CA LEU A 91 -17.10 -6.27 -6.77
C LEU A 91 -16.84 -5.03 -5.92
N PHE A 92 -17.33 -5.01 -4.69
CA PHE A 92 -17.08 -3.94 -3.73
C PHE A 92 -15.58 -3.77 -3.46
N PHE A 93 -14.86 -4.83 -3.14
CA PHE A 93 -13.43 -4.74 -2.85
C PHE A 93 -12.61 -4.34 -4.09
N ILE A 94 -12.96 -4.82 -5.29
CA ILE A 94 -12.32 -4.38 -6.53
C ILE A 94 -12.53 -2.87 -6.75
N ALA A 95 -13.72 -2.34 -6.47
CA ALA A 95 -13.99 -0.91 -6.58
C ALA A 95 -13.28 -0.09 -5.50
N MET A 96 -13.17 -0.62 -4.27
CA MET A 96 -12.53 0.06 -3.14
C MET A 96 -11.01 0.13 -3.28
N GLY A 97 -10.36 -0.82 -3.95
CA GLY A 97 -8.90 -0.83 -4.13
C GLY A 97 -8.35 0.48 -4.71
N PRO A 98 -8.81 0.93 -5.90
CA PRO A 98 -8.40 2.21 -6.48
C PRO A 98 -8.73 3.41 -5.60
N VAL A 99 -9.93 3.44 -5.00
CA VAL A 99 -10.36 4.54 -4.13
C VAL A 99 -9.42 4.69 -2.93
N TRP A 100 -9.03 3.56 -2.33
CA TRP A 100 -8.11 3.54 -1.20
C TRP A 100 -6.70 3.95 -1.59
N SER A 101 -6.16 3.41 -2.69
CA SER A 101 -4.84 3.80 -3.20
C SER A 101 -4.75 5.29 -3.46
N VAL A 102 -5.76 5.88 -4.10
CA VAL A 102 -5.79 7.33 -4.38
C VAL A 102 -5.87 8.13 -3.06
N SER A 103 -6.70 7.69 -2.12
CA SER A 103 -6.87 8.37 -0.83
C SER A 103 -5.56 8.43 -0.04
N LEU A 104 -4.84 7.31 0.05
CA LEU A 104 -3.56 7.25 0.74
C LEU A 104 -2.43 7.93 -0.02
N TYR A 105 -2.45 7.89 -1.35
CA TYR A 105 -1.52 8.67 -2.16
C TYR A 105 -1.67 10.17 -1.90
N VAL A 106 -2.91 10.68 -1.88
CA VAL A 106 -3.19 12.09 -1.55
C VAL A 106 -2.73 12.42 -0.12
N LEU A 107 -2.99 11.52 0.84
CA LEU A 107 -2.57 11.72 2.22
C LEU A 107 -1.04 11.82 2.35
N GLN A 108 -0.31 10.90 1.71
CA GLN A 108 1.15 10.91 1.69
C GLN A 108 1.69 12.16 0.98
N TYR A 109 1.09 12.54 -0.16
CA TYR A 109 1.48 13.73 -0.91
C TYR A 109 1.35 14.99 -0.05
N VAL A 110 0.20 15.21 0.60
CA VAL A 110 -0.01 16.36 1.49
C VAL A 110 0.97 16.34 2.67
N THR A 111 1.28 15.16 3.20
CA THR A 111 2.27 15.00 4.27
C THR A 111 3.66 15.41 3.78
N ILE A 112 4.10 14.93 2.62
CA ILE A 112 5.41 15.29 2.05
C ILE A 112 5.49 16.79 1.73
N GLU A 113 4.44 17.39 1.17
CA GLU A 113 4.41 18.83 0.88
C GLU A 113 4.59 19.69 2.15
N HIS A 114 4.03 19.26 3.29
CA HIS A 114 4.30 19.93 4.57
C HIS A 114 5.80 19.93 4.93
N TYR A 115 6.48 18.82 4.68
CA TYR A 115 7.90 18.64 4.97
C TYR A 115 8.85 19.27 3.94
N LYS A 116 8.38 19.56 2.72
CA LYS A 116 9.14 20.34 1.73
C LYS A 116 9.34 21.80 2.14
N SER A 117 8.55 22.30 3.10
CA SER A 117 8.65 23.66 3.60
C SER A 117 10.08 24.01 4.06
N PRO A 118 10.48 25.30 4.01
CA PRO A 118 11.83 25.72 4.35
C PRO A 118 12.21 25.45 5.82
N GLN A 119 11.25 25.08 6.66
CA GLN A 119 11.43 24.74 8.07
C GLN A 119 12.11 23.38 8.30
N PHE A 120 12.28 22.56 7.25
CA PHE A 120 12.95 21.26 7.34
C PHE A 120 14.27 21.23 6.55
N GLY A 121 15.22 20.44 7.05
CA GLY A 121 16.40 20.02 6.31
C GLY A 121 16.05 19.02 5.22
N VAL A 122 16.90 18.92 4.20
CA VAL A 122 16.76 18.00 3.07
C VAL A 122 18.06 17.24 2.91
N CYS A 123 17.96 15.93 2.85
CA CYS A 123 19.06 15.02 2.67
C CYS A 123 18.74 14.04 1.54
N ILE A 124 19.79 13.49 0.95
CA ILE A 124 19.65 12.46 -0.07
C ILE A 124 20.44 11.21 0.26
N SER A 125 19.84 10.09 -0.09
CA SER A 125 20.52 8.82 -0.24
C SER A 125 20.67 8.52 -1.73
N LYS A 126 21.90 8.34 -2.20
CA LYS A 126 22.20 7.91 -3.57
C LYS A 126 22.43 6.40 -3.55
N GLY A 127 21.53 5.64 -4.14
CA GLY A 127 21.65 4.19 -4.30
C GLY A 127 21.70 3.77 -5.76
N GLY A 128 21.91 2.48 -6.02
CA GLY A 128 21.96 1.92 -7.38
C GLY A 128 20.67 2.11 -8.20
N HIS A 129 19.56 2.42 -7.56
CA HIS A 129 18.25 2.64 -8.20
C HIS A 129 17.79 4.11 -8.23
N GLY A 130 18.67 5.07 -7.88
CA GLY A 130 18.38 6.50 -7.99
C GLY A 130 18.67 7.30 -6.73
N THR A 131 18.11 8.51 -6.67
CA THR A 131 18.25 9.43 -5.54
C THR A 131 16.95 9.49 -4.76
N THR A 132 17.00 9.13 -3.48
CA THR A 132 15.87 9.24 -2.57
C THR A 132 16.01 10.50 -1.74
N TYR A 133 14.99 11.35 -1.74
CA TYR A 133 14.94 12.57 -0.94
C TYR A 133 14.32 12.27 0.43
N MET A 134 14.97 12.78 1.48
CA MET A 134 14.54 12.66 2.86
C MET A 134 14.44 14.06 3.46
N TYR A 135 13.27 14.38 4.01
CA TYR A 135 13.04 15.67 4.67
C TYR A 135 13.10 15.44 6.17
N VAL A 136 13.93 16.22 6.88
CA VAL A 136 14.26 15.99 8.29
C VAL A 136 14.07 17.25 9.11
N ARG A 137 13.66 17.11 10.38
CA ARG A 137 13.63 18.26 11.32
C ARG A 137 15.02 18.75 11.69
N ASN A 138 15.98 17.84 11.82
CA ASN A 138 17.35 18.13 12.24
C ASN A 138 18.34 17.48 11.27
N SER A 139 19.18 18.28 10.60
CA SER A 139 20.18 17.76 9.63
C SER A 139 21.26 16.88 10.26
N ARG A 140 21.50 16.95 11.57
CA ARG A 140 22.44 16.02 12.26
C ARG A 140 22.01 14.58 12.15
N TRP A 141 20.71 14.31 12.06
CA TRP A 141 20.20 12.97 11.78
C TRP A 141 20.81 12.43 10.49
N CYS A 142 20.88 13.25 9.44
CA CYS A 142 21.47 12.83 8.17
C CYS A 142 22.96 12.56 8.27
N GLN A 143 23.72 13.38 9.00
CA GLN A 143 25.14 13.14 9.25
C GLN A 143 25.38 11.83 10.00
N HIS A 144 24.57 11.56 11.03
CA HIS A 144 24.68 10.34 11.83
C HIS A 144 24.51 9.07 10.98
N PHE A 145 23.61 9.10 10.00
CA PHE A 145 23.37 7.97 9.08
C PHE A 145 24.18 8.04 7.78
N GLY A 146 25.12 8.98 7.64
CA GLY A 146 26.00 9.10 6.47
C GLY A 146 25.29 9.58 5.19
N TYR A 147 24.13 10.23 5.31
CA TYR A 147 23.42 10.81 4.16
C TYR A 147 24.00 12.18 3.77
N THR A 148 23.90 12.51 2.49
CA THR A 148 24.37 13.82 1.99
C THR A 148 23.31 14.88 2.27
N ILE A 149 23.66 15.93 3.01
CA ILE A 149 22.78 17.09 3.24
C ILE A 149 22.78 17.98 1.98
N ILE A 150 21.60 18.24 1.44
CA ILE A 150 21.40 19.25 0.38
C ILE A 150 21.08 20.60 1.01
N ARG A 151 20.22 20.60 2.03
CA ARG A 151 19.76 21.82 2.71
C ARG A 151 19.74 21.55 4.22
N PRO A 152 20.50 22.30 5.03
CA PRO A 152 20.43 22.13 6.48
C PRO A 152 19.08 22.62 7.05
N SER A 153 18.71 22.13 8.24
CA SER A 153 17.58 22.61 9.03
C SER A 153 17.78 24.09 9.43
N PRO A 154 16.70 24.86 9.65
CA PRO A 154 16.76 26.31 9.87
C PRO A 154 17.76 26.75 10.95
N ASP A 155 17.79 26.03 12.08
CA ASP A 155 18.66 26.35 13.22
C ASP A 155 20.15 26.20 12.91
N GLU A 156 20.49 25.45 11.84
CA GLU A 156 21.88 25.23 11.40
C GLU A 156 22.25 26.10 10.18
N ARG A 157 21.32 26.90 9.64
CA ARG A 157 21.59 27.80 8.51
C ARG A 157 22.34 29.08 8.89
N GLY A 158 22.32 29.45 10.18
CA GLY A 158 22.93 30.67 10.70
C GLY A 158 24.10 30.45 11.66
N SER A 159 24.53 29.20 11.87
CA SER A 159 25.59 28.85 12.82
C SER A 159 26.99 28.76 12.20
N ASN A 160 27.25 29.56 11.16
CA ASN A 160 28.59 29.73 10.57
C ASN A 160 29.33 30.89 11.22
#